data_AF-A0A7S1XNL9-F1
#
_entry.id   AF-A0A7S1XNL9-F1
#
_cell.length_a   1.000
_cell.length_b   1.000
_cell.length_c   1.000
_cell.angle_alpha   90.00
_cell.angle_beta   90.00
_cell.angle_gamma   90.00
#
_symmetry.space_group_name_H-M   'P 1'
#
loop_
_entity.id
_entity.type
_entity.pdbx_description
1 polymer ?
#
loop_
_entity_poly.entity_id
_entity_poly.type
_entity_poly.pdbx_seq_one_letter_code
_entity_poly.pdbx_strand_id
1 'polypeptide(L)'
;PKPKPKPKPKPKPKPKMRRGSPKRVPGTVERIATGQVQVNTKKSYPTIHDYYLASSANPKGNDKLTYQHGLSNFSHITLGDDRVSYTKSMSQELHSLHEDYAHQFKLVNAPVVESATERSRRYNEATDFVGEHEIDNMEQLMRDKLQQRTKTGPFQLRKTFKYFDRDGSGGIDLVEFKDALDLMGFQFSEMKILALFSR
;
A
#
# COMPACT_ATOMS: atom_id res chain seq x y z
N PRO A 1 37.43 -46.01 40.61
CA PRO A 1 38.05 -45.20 39.51
C PRO A 1 37.11 -44.05 39.11
N LYS A 2 37.59 -42.82 39.27
CA LYS A 2 36.81 -41.58 39.42
C LYS A 2 35.98 -41.20 38.17
N PRO A 3 34.81 -40.55 38.33
CA PRO A 3 34.05 -40.00 37.21
C PRO A 3 34.81 -38.82 36.57
N LYS A 4 34.81 -38.78 35.23
CA LYS A 4 35.48 -37.73 34.42
C LYS A 4 34.85 -36.35 34.68
N PRO A 5 35.64 -35.26 34.70
CA PRO A 5 35.14 -33.93 35.01
C PRO A 5 34.31 -33.34 33.85
N LYS A 6 33.21 -32.67 34.19
CA LYS A 6 32.37 -31.94 33.23
C LYS A 6 33.15 -30.75 32.63
N PRO A 7 32.97 -30.43 31.33
CA PRO A 7 33.67 -29.29 30.71
C PRO A 7 33.12 -27.96 31.24
N LYS A 8 34.03 -27.01 31.52
CA LYS A 8 33.69 -25.65 31.97
C LYS A 8 32.94 -24.88 30.86
N PRO A 9 31.96 -24.02 31.21
CA PRO A 9 31.25 -23.20 30.23
C PRO A 9 32.17 -22.11 29.64
N LYS A 10 32.09 -21.92 28.33
CA LYS A 10 32.82 -20.87 27.59
C LYS A 10 32.33 -19.47 28.03
N PRO A 11 33.21 -18.45 28.09
CA PRO A 11 32.81 -17.10 28.46
C PRO A 11 31.91 -16.48 27.38
N LYS A 12 30.84 -15.79 27.80
CA LYS A 12 29.91 -15.07 26.92
C LYS A 12 30.65 -13.93 26.20
N PRO A 13 30.35 -13.67 24.91
CA PRO A 13 30.93 -12.53 24.20
C PRO A 13 30.41 -11.21 24.76
N LYS A 14 31.31 -10.23 24.94
CA LYS A 14 30.97 -8.87 25.41
C LYS A 14 30.04 -8.16 24.40
N PRO A 15 29.11 -7.30 24.88
CA PRO A 15 28.22 -6.56 23.99
C PRO A 15 29.02 -5.55 23.15
N LYS A 16 28.82 -5.58 21.83
CA LYS A 16 29.38 -4.58 20.91
C LYS A 16 28.67 -3.24 21.18
N MET A 17 29.44 -2.22 21.56
CA MET A 17 28.96 -0.84 21.63
C MET A 17 28.42 -0.43 20.25
N ARG A 18 27.17 0.04 20.19
CA ARG A 18 26.61 0.72 19.01
C ARG A 18 27.44 1.98 18.77
N ARG A 19 28.28 1.96 17.73
CA ARG A 19 28.87 3.19 17.19
C ARG A 19 27.74 4.01 16.60
N GLY A 20 27.56 5.23 17.09
CA GLY A 20 26.59 6.18 16.57
C GLY A 20 26.83 6.42 15.08
N SER A 21 25.74 6.48 14.33
CA SER A 21 25.72 6.89 12.93
C SER A 21 26.29 8.30 12.81
N PRO A 22 27.23 8.58 11.89
CA PRO A 22 27.67 9.95 11.66
C PRO A 22 26.52 10.76 11.05
N LYS A 23 26.24 11.94 11.61
CA LYS A 23 25.31 12.92 11.04
C LYS A 23 25.77 13.25 9.61
N ARG A 24 24.93 12.99 8.62
CA ARG A 24 25.15 13.43 7.24
C ARG A 24 25.04 14.96 7.20
N VAL A 25 26.14 15.61 6.84
CA VAL A 25 26.15 17.01 6.44
C VAL A 25 25.76 17.05 4.96
N PRO A 26 24.78 17.87 4.53
CA PRO A 26 24.45 18.00 3.13
C PRO A 26 25.61 18.69 2.40
N GLY A 27 26.26 18.02 1.43
CA GLY A 27 27.20 18.68 0.53
C GLY A 27 28.40 17.89 0.01
N THR A 28 28.71 16.68 0.48
CA THR A 28 29.91 15.96 0.02
C THR A 28 29.54 14.75 -0.85
N VAL A 29 29.98 14.77 -2.12
CA VAL A 29 29.88 13.63 -3.05
C VAL A 29 31.17 12.81 -2.96
N GLU A 30 31.11 11.64 -2.33
CA GLU A 30 32.24 10.69 -2.38
C GLU A 30 32.25 9.97 -3.74
N ARG A 31 33.39 10.05 -4.44
CA ARG A 31 33.64 9.26 -5.65
C ARG A 31 33.88 7.80 -5.25
N ILE A 32 32.94 6.94 -5.59
CA ILE A 32 33.07 5.49 -5.40
C ILE A 32 34.09 4.97 -6.43
N ALA A 33 35.16 4.35 -5.93
CA ALA A 33 36.21 3.75 -6.74
C ALA A 33 35.65 2.65 -7.66
N THR A 34 35.91 2.75 -8.96
CA THR A 34 35.51 1.77 -9.97
C THR A 34 36.36 0.51 -9.85
N GLY A 35 35.85 -0.50 -9.16
CA GLY A 35 36.35 -1.88 -9.26
C GLY A 35 35.89 -2.49 -10.59
N GLN A 36 36.82 -2.86 -11.47
CA GLN A 36 36.50 -3.62 -12.68
C GLN A 36 36.12 -5.05 -12.30
N VAL A 37 34.83 -5.36 -12.39
CA VAL A 37 34.32 -6.74 -12.29
C VAL A 37 34.30 -7.33 -13.71
N GLN A 38 35.18 -8.28 -13.99
CA GLN A 38 35.12 -9.06 -15.23
C GLN A 38 34.01 -10.11 -15.13
N VAL A 39 32.83 -9.79 -15.69
CA VAL A 39 31.70 -10.71 -15.77
C VAL A 39 31.74 -11.43 -17.11
N ASN A 40 32.31 -12.65 -17.13
CA ASN A 40 32.18 -13.57 -18.27
C ASN A 40 30.82 -14.26 -18.24
N THR A 41 29.76 -13.54 -18.59
CA THR A 41 28.45 -14.11 -18.93
C THR A 41 28.33 -14.20 -20.44
N LYS A 42 28.16 -15.41 -20.99
CA LYS A 42 27.77 -15.60 -22.40
C LYS A 42 26.45 -14.84 -22.62
N LYS A 43 26.48 -13.74 -23.38
CA LYS A 43 25.31 -12.88 -23.60
C LYS A 43 24.32 -13.60 -24.52
N SER A 44 23.04 -13.63 -24.13
CA SER A 44 21.96 -14.23 -24.91
C SER A 44 21.57 -13.43 -26.16
N TYR A 45 22.19 -12.27 -26.39
CA TYR A 45 21.84 -11.35 -27.47
C TYR A 45 23.11 -10.79 -28.11
N PRO A 46 23.13 -10.63 -29.44
CA PRO A 46 24.28 -10.11 -30.16
C PRO A 46 24.52 -8.63 -29.81
N THR A 47 25.79 -8.31 -29.59
CA THR A 47 26.26 -6.96 -29.29
C THR A 47 26.49 -6.18 -30.58
N ILE A 48 26.56 -4.84 -30.50
CA ILE A 48 26.91 -3.98 -31.65
C ILE A 48 28.26 -4.38 -32.27
N HIS A 49 29.22 -4.81 -31.46
CA HIS A 49 30.50 -5.32 -31.94
C HIS A 49 30.34 -6.59 -32.79
N ASP A 50 29.42 -7.49 -32.41
CA ASP A 50 29.13 -8.72 -33.15
C ASP A 50 28.48 -8.41 -34.52
N TYR A 51 27.73 -7.30 -34.63
CA TYR A 51 27.21 -6.78 -35.91
C TYR A 51 28.32 -6.32 -36.85
N TYR A 52 29.32 -5.60 -36.35
CA TYR A 52 30.44 -5.14 -37.17
C TYR A 52 31.31 -6.31 -37.64
N LEU A 53 31.51 -7.32 -36.78
CA LEU A 53 32.23 -8.54 -37.14
C LEU A 53 31.47 -9.33 -38.23
N ALA A 54 30.15 -9.52 -38.08
CA ALA A 54 29.31 -10.21 -39.07
C ALA A 54 29.27 -9.49 -40.44
N SER A 55 29.36 -8.16 -40.45
CA SER A 55 29.48 -7.38 -41.69
C SER A 55 30.83 -7.52 -42.38
N SER A 56 31.88 -7.87 -41.64
CA SER A 56 33.26 -7.93 -42.15
C SER A 56 33.73 -9.35 -42.50
N ALA A 57 33.10 -10.37 -41.92
CA ALA A 57 33.49 -11.77 -42.04
C ALA A 57 32.50 -12.58 -42.90
N ASN A 58 32.91 -12.86 -44.14
CA ASN A 58 32.37 -13.85 -45.07
C ASN A 58 30.93 -13.67 -45.61
N PRO A 59 30.75 -13.40 -46.92
CA PRO A 59 29.44 -13.33 -47.58
C PRO A 59 28.77 -14.68 -47.87
N LYS A 60 29.17 -15.77 -47.21
CA LYS A 60 28.66 -17.16 -47.45
C LYS A 60 28.05 -17.84 -46.22
N GLY A 61 27.88 -17.14 -45.10
CA GLY A 61 27.16 -17.64 -43.93
C GLY A 61 25.68 -17.25 -43.99
N ASN A 62 24.76 -18.19 -43.75
CA ASN A 62 23.31 -18.00 -43.84
C ASN A 62 22.67 -17.10 -42.76
N ASP A 63 23.46 -16.47 -41.88
CA ASP A 63 22.93 -15.66 -40.78
C ASP A 63 22.90 -14.18 -41.16
N LYS A 64 22.04 -13.86 -42.13
CA LYS A 64 21.76 -12.48 -42.52
C LYS A 64 20.91 -11.82 -41.44
N LEU A 65 21.54 -11.22 -40.42
CA LEU A 65 20.84 -10.41 -39.42
C LEU A 65 20.21 -9.20 -40.12
N THR A 66 18.88 -9.20 -40.24
CA THR A 66 18.12 -8.11 -40.84
C THR A 66 18.04 -6.91 -39.89
N TYR A 67 18.45 -5.74 -40.38
CA TYR A 67 18.40 -4.49 -39.63
C TYR A 67 16.94 -4.06 -39.46
N GLN A 68 16.41 -4.02 -38.24
CA GLN A 68 15.12 -3.41 -37.94
C GLN A 68 15.32 -1.92 -37.62
N HIS A 69 14.81 -1.04 -38.49
CA HIS A 69 14.72 0.40 -38.19
C HIS A 69 13.35 0.71 -37.57
N GLY A 70 13.31 1.54 -36.51
CA GLY A 70 12.06 2.02 -35.94
C GLY A 70 11.97 2.15 -34.41
N LEU A 71 13.03 1.87 -33.65
CA LEU A 71 13.00 1.93 -32.17
C LEU A 71 14.11 2.79 -31.54
N SER A 72 14.59 3.85 -32.20
CA SER A 72 15.71 4.66 -31.66
C SER A 72 15.36 6.09 -31.25
N ASN A 73 14.13 6.57 -31.41
CA ASN A 73 13.76 7.91 -30.94
C ASN A 73 12.79 7.85 -29.77
N PHE A 74 13.29 7.38 -28.62
CA PHE A 74 12.74 7.79 -27.33
C PHE A 74 13.25 9.20 -27.02
N SER A 75 12.63 10.21 -27.64
CA SER A 75 12.89 11.60 -27.27
C SER A 75 12.27 11.86 -25.91
N HIS A 76 13.01 11.56 -24.84
CA HIS A 76 12.61 11.90 -23.48
C HIS A 76 12.96 13.37 -23.23
N ILE A 77 12.02 14.25 -23.53
CA ILE A 77 12.10 15.67 -23.18
C ILE A 77 11.42 15.81 -21.82
N THR A 78 12.21 15.98 -20.75
CA THR A 78 11.69 16.33 -19.42
C THR A 78 11.37 17.82 -19.40
N LEU A 79 10.11 18.15 -19.65
CA LEU A 79 9.57 19.51 -19.52
C LEU A 79 9.07 19.69 -18.08
N GLY A 80 9.78 20.50 -17.30
CA GLY A 80 9.46 20.77 -15.90
C GLY A 80 10.15 19.81 -14.92
N ASP A 81 9.75 19.92 -13.65
CA ASP A 81 10.16 19.01 -12.57
C ASP A 81 8.94 18.17 -12.17
N ASP A 82 9.03 16.85 -12.32
CA ASP A 82 7.97 15.89 -11.97
C ASP A 82 7.58 15.95 -10.48
N ARG A 83 8.38 16.61 -9.65
CA ARG A 83 8.11 16.80 -8.22
C ARG A 83 7.20 17.99 -7.94
N VAL A 84 7.06 18.91 -8.90
CA VAL A 84 6.26 20.13 -8.73
C VAL A 84 4.85 19.87 -9.24
N SER A 85 3.95 19.50 -8.32
CA SER A 85 2.52 19.47 -8.58
C SER A 85 1.83 20.64 -7.86
N TYR A 86 1.01 21.39 -8.59
CA TYR A 86 0.16 22.41 -7.98
C TYR A 86 -1.16 21.74 -7.57
N THR A 87 -1.44 21.71 -6.28
CA THR A 87 -2.71 21.16 -5.76
C THR A 87 -3.87 22.15 -5.92
N LYS A 88 -3.57 23.43 -6.12
CA LYS A 88 -4.52 24.53 -6.16
C LYS A 88 -4.15 25.50 -7.28
N SER A 89 -5.13 25.97 -8.04
CA SER A 89 -4.93 27.04 -9.03
C SER A 89 -4.80 28.41 -8.36
N MET A 90 -4.08 29.35 -8.97
CA MET A 90 -4.00 30.75 -8.51
C MET A 90 -5.39 31.38 -8.34
N SER A 91 -6.32 31.07 -9.25
CA SER A 91 -7.72 31.52 -9.13
C SER A 91 -8.43 30.91 -7.93
N GLN A 92 -8.14 29.65 -7.61
CA GLN A 92 -8.74 28.94 -6.48
C GLN A 92 -8.18 29.45 -5.13
N GLU A 93 -6.95 29.95 -5.10
CA GLU A 93 -6.36 30.61 -3.94
C GLU A 93 -6.93 32.02 -3.71
N LEU A 94 -7.14 32.79 -4.79
CA LEU A 94 -7.74 34.11 -4.71
C LEU A 94 -9.22 34.08 -4.30
N HIS A 95 -9.93 33.01 -4.66
CA HIS A 95 -11.35 32.82 -4.31
C HIS A 95 -11.58 31.97 -3.05
N SER A 96 -10.54 31.45 -2.38
CA SER A 96 -10.77 30.82 -1.08
C SER A 96 -11.21 31.86 -0.06
N LEU A 97 -12.29 31.56 0.65
CA LEU A 97 -12.71 32.35 1.81
C LEU A 97 -11.61 32.27 2.87
N HIS A 98 -11.32 33.41 3.49
CA HIS A 98 -10.43 33.47 4.64
C HIS A 98 -10.97 32.59 5.77
N GLU A 99 -10.07 31.92 6.49
CA GLU A 99 -10.36 30.84 7.44
C GLU A 99 -11.39 31.25 8.50
N ASP A 100 -11.35 32.52 8.93
CA ASP A 100 -12.29 33.12 9.87
C ASP A 100 -13.75 33.12 9.38
N TYR A 101 -13.98 33.23 8.07
CA TYR A 101 -15.34 33.22 7.49
C TYR A 101 -15.80 31.82 7.09
N ALA A 102 -14.88 30.85 6.94
CA ALA A 102 -15.21 29.49 6.51
C ALA A 102 -16.12 28.78 7.52
N HIS A 103 -15.93 29.03 8.81
CA HIS A 103 -16.74 28.42 9.88
C HIS A 103 -18.19 28.91 9.91
N GLN A 104 -18.48 30.09 9.33
CA GLN A 104 -19.84 30.64 9.25
C GLN A 104 -20.68 29.93 8.18
N PHE A 105 -20.06 29.37 7.15
CA PHE A 105 -20.74 28.67 6.07
C PHE A 105 -20.83 27.16 6.37
N LYS A 106 -21.74 26.79 7.26
CA LYS A 106 -22.16 25.39 7.38
C LYS A 106 -23.16 25.08 6.28
N LEU A 107 -22.79 24.21 5.34
CA LEU A 107 -23.73 23.66 4.38
C LEU A 107 -24.83 22.92 5.16
N VAL A 108 -26.09 23.24 4.87
CA VAL A 108 -27.27 22.70 5.58
C VAL A 108 -27.31 21.16 5.55
N ASN A 109 -26.69 20.54 4.54
CA ASN A 109 -26.64 19.09 4.32
C ASN A 109 -25.20 18.54 4.35
N ALA A 110 -24.25 19.21 5.02
CA ALA A 110 -22.92 18.62 5.19
C ALA A 110 -23.01 17.35 6.05
N PRO A 111 -22.24 16.29 5.73
CA PRO A 111 -22.10 15.15 6.63
C PRO A 111 -21.58 15.69 7.97
N VAL A 112 -22.40 15.56 9.01
CA VAL A 112 -22.06 16.03 10.35
C VAL A 112 -20.88 15.19 10.81
N VAL A 113 -19.71 15.81 10.89
CA VAL A 113 -18.56 15.19 11.56
C VAL A 113 -18.86 15.24 13.05
N GLU A 114 -19.59 14.24 13.53
CA GLU A 114 -19.91 14.09 14.94
C GLU A 114 -18.62 13.98 15.75
N SER A 115 -18.59 14.66 16.90
CA SER A 115 -17.47 14.55 17.83
C SER A 115 -17.32 13.10 18.31
N ALA A 116 -16.10 12.68 18.65
CA ALA A 116 -15.84 11.32 19.10
C ALA A 116 -16.72 10.92 20.32
N THR A 117 -17.05 11.89 21.18
CA THR A 117 -17.93 11.71 22.34
C THR A 117 -19.38 11.45 21.95
N GLU A 118 -19.91 12.19 20.98
CA GLU A 118 -21.29 12.02 20.50
C GLU A 118 -21.45 10.68 19.78
N ARG A 119 -20.47 10.31 18.97
CA ARG A 119 -20.44 9.03 18.27
C ARG A 119 -20.45 7.84 19.24
N SER A 120 -19.60 7.90 20.28
CA SER A 120 -19.57 6.86 21.31
C SER A 120 -20.91 6.73 22.04
N ARG A 121 -21.58 7.85 22.34
CA ARG A 121 -22.92 7.84 22.94
C ARG A 121 -23.95 7.19 22.02
N ARG A 122 -23.96 7.55 20.74
CA ARG A 122 -24.88 7.00 19.73
C ARG A 122 -24.73 5.48 19.60
N TYR A 123 -23.50 5.00 19.61
CA TYR A 123 -23.19 3.57 19.59
C TYR A 123 -23.69 2.85 20.84
N ASN A 124 -23.46 3.40 22.03
CA ASN A 124 -23.95 2.81 23.27
C ASN A 124 -25.49 2.78 23.33
N GLU A 125 -26.16 3.84 22.88
CA GLU A 125 -27.62 3.88 22.81
C GLU A 125 -28.17 2.83 21.83
N ALA A 126 -27.48 2.62 20.71
CA ALA A 126 -27.84 1.58 19.75
C ALA A 126 -27.67 0.17 20.33
N THR A 127 -26.57 -0.10 21.06
CA THR A 127 -26.36 -1.40 21.70
C THR A 127 -27.40 -1.71 22.76
N ASP A 128 -27.78 -0.70 23.54
CA ASP A 128 -28.80 -0.84 24.59
C ASP A 128 -30.19 -1.12 23.99
N PHE A 129 -30.52 -0.51 22.86
CA PHE A 129 -31.81 -0.70 22.19
C PHE A 129 -31.98 -2.10 21.59
N VAL A 130 -30.94 -2.63 20.97
CA VAL A 130 -30.98 -3.93 20.27
C VAL A 130 -30.79 -5.09 21.25
N GLY A 131 -29.96 -4.89 22.28
CA GLY A 131 -29.61 -5.92 23.25
C GLY A 131 -28.53 -6.88 22.76
N GLU A 132 -27.69 -7.33 23.68
CA GLU A 132 -26.47 -8.10 23.40
C GLU A 132 -26.74 -9.40 22.62
N HIS A 133 -27.78 -10.15 23.00
CA HIS A 133 -28.10 -11.44 22.39
C HIS A 133 -28.57 -11.30 20.92
N GLU A 134 -29.26 -10.22 20.57
CA GLU A 134 -29.59 -9.95 19.17
C GLU A 134 -28.33 -9.62 18.36
N ILE A 135 -27.39 -8.87 18.94
CA ILE A 135 -26.11 -8.53 18.30
C ILE A 135 -25.28 -9.80 18.05
N ASP A 136 -25.20 -10.70 19.03
CA ASP A 136 -24.53 -12.01 18.90
C ASP A 136 -25.09 -12.82 17.73
N ASN A 137 -26.42 -12.90 17.63
CA ASN A 137 -27.09 -13.63 16.56
C ASN A 137 -26.79 -13.01 15.18
N MET A 138 -26.84 -11.67 15.08
CA MET A 138 -26.48 -10.96 13.85
C MET A 138 -25.01 -11.18 13.46
N GLU A 139 -24.10 -11.20 14.43
CA GLU A 139 -22.68 -11.51 14.19
C GLU A 139 -22.51 -12.93 13.66
N GLN A 140 -23.20 -13.91 14.24
CA GLN A 140 -23.16 -15.30 13.78
C GLN A 140 -23.67 -15.43 12.34
N LEU A 141 -24.80 -14.79 12.01
CA LEU A 141 -25.35 -14.78 10.66
C LEU A 141 -24.37 -14.15 9.65
N MET A 142 -23.71 -13.06 10.03
CA MET A 142 -22.69 -12.42 9.19
C MET A 142 -21.46 -13.32 8.99
N ARG A 143 -20.97 -13.96 10.07
CA ARG A 143 -19.87 -14.94 9.99
C ARG A 143 -20.23 -16.09 9.06
N ASP A 144 -21.42 -16.66 9.17
CA ASP A 144 -21.86 -17.77 8.34
C ASP A 144 -21.94 -17.37 6.87
N LYS A 145 -22.47 -16.18 6.56
CA LYS A 145 -22.49 -15.66 5.18
C LYS A 145 -21.10 -15.40 4.61
N LEU A 146 -20.20 -14.86 5.42
CA LEU A 146 -18.81 -14.65 5.02
C LEU A 146 -18.14 -15.99 4.75
N GLN A 147 -18.25 -16.95 5.67
CA GLN A 147 -17.67 -18.29 5.51
C GLN A 147 -18.23 -19.02 4.30
N GLN A 148 -19.53 -18.90 4.01
CA GLN A 148 -20.13 -19.46 2.80
C GLN A 148 -19.49 -18.92 1.51
N ARG A 149 -19.18 -17.62 1.45
CA ARG A 149 -18.53 -16.99 0.29
C ARG A 149 -17.02 -17.22 0.25
N THR A 150 -16.36 -17.44 1.40
CA THR A 150 -14.89 -17.56 1.51
C THR A 150 -14.38 -19.00 1.67
N LYS A 151 -15.20 -20.04 1.43
CA LYS A 151 -14.76 -21.45 1.48
C LYS A 151 -13.53 -21.76 0.59
N THR A 152 -13.22 -20.87 -0.36
CA THR A 152 -12.11 -21.00 -1.32
C THR A 152 -10.88 -20.16 -0.88
N GLY A 153 -10.27 -20.52 0.25
CA GLY A 153 -8.91 -20.07 0.60
C GLY A 153 -8.69 -18.56 0.89
N PRO A 154 -7.43 -18.17 1.24
CA PRO A 154 -7.11 -16.84 1.78
C PRO A 154 -7.20 -15.69 0.76
N PHE A 155 -7.17 -15.99 -0.54
CA PHE A 155 -7.31 -14.98 -1.59
C PHE A 155 -8.74 -14.45 -1.70
N GLN A 156 -9.75 -15.29 -1.47
CA GLN A 156 -11.15 -14.85 -1.47
C GLN A 156 -11.40 -13.82 -0.36
N LEU A 157 -10.83 -14.04 0.84
CA LEU A 157 -11.03 -13.15 1.99
C LEU A 157 -10.45 -11.75 1.75
N ARG A 158 -9.27 -11.66 1.13
CA ARG A 158 -8.70 -10.36 0.72
C ARG A 158 -9.56 -9.68 -0.34
N LYS A 159 -10.10 -10.46 -1.28
CA LYS A 159 -11.00 -9.95 -2.31
C LYS A 159 -12.30 -9.44 -1.70
N THR A 160 -12.88 -10.15 -0.73
CA THR A 160 -14.08 -9.69 -0.02
C THR A 160 -13.79 -8.44 0.77
N PHE A 161 -12.67 -8.35 1.50
CA PHE A 161 -12.30 -7.12 2.22
C PHE A 161 -12.21 -5.90 1.29
N LYS A 162 -11.61 -6.08 0.11
CA LYS A 162 -11.56 -5.04 -0.93
C LYS A 162 -12.94 -4.68 -1.52
N TYR A 163 -13.95 -5.55 -1.38
CA TYR A 163 -15.32 -5.21 -1.75
C TYR A 163 -16.04 -4.40 -0.67
N PHE A 164 -15.62 -4.51 0.60
CA PHE A 164 -16.14 -3.68 1.69
C PHE A 164 -15.50 -2.28 1.66
N ASP A 165 -14.18 -2.23 1.58
CA ASP A 165 -13.37 -1.00 1.51
C ASP A 165 -13.34 -0.46 0.07
N ARG A 166 -14.25 0.48 -0.23
CA ARG A 166 -14.39 1.03 -1.60
C ARG A 166 -13.40 2.14 -1.86
N ASP A 167 -13.10 2.94 -0.84
CA ASP A 167 -12.16 4.05 -0.93
C ASP A 167 -10.69 3.61 -0.84
N GLY A 168 -10.43 2.38 -0.41
CA GLY A 168 -9.09 1.81 -0.27
C GLY A 168 -8.33 2.40 0.91
N SER A 169 -9.03 2.98 1.88
CA SER A 169 -8.44 3.57 3.08
C SER A 169 -7.83 2.52 4.01
N GLY A 170 -8.20 1.24 3.82
CA GLY A 170 -7.84 0.14 4.71
C GLY A 170 -8.72 0.04 5.97
N GLY A 171 -9.69 0.96 6.11
CA GLY A 171 -10.77 0.91 7.08
C GLY A 171 -12.11 0.68 6.38
N ILE A 172 -13.18 0.48 7.17
CA ILE A 172 -14.54 0.44 6.64
C ILE A 172 -15.33 1.49 7.42
N ASP A 173 -15.85 2.50 6.73
CA ASP A 173 -16.73 3.50 7.35
C ASP A 173 -18.17 2.97 7.53
N LEU A 174 -18.97 3.63 8.37
CA LEU A 174 -20.38 3.26 8.62
C LEU A 174 -21.20 3.16 7.32
N VAL A 175 -20.98 4.09 6.39
CA VAL A 175 -21.71 4.13 5.12
C VAL A 175 -21.31 2.94 4.24
N GLU A 176 -20.01 2.64 4.17
CA GLU A 176 -19.49 1.50 3.42
C GLU A 176 -19.95 0.17 4.04
N PHE A 177 -19.99 0.10 5.36
CA PHE A 177 -20.49 -1.05 6.10
C PHE A 177 -21.96 -1.34 5.78
N LYS A 178 -22.81 -0.29 5.79
CA LYS A 178 -24.22 -0.40 5.40
C LYS A 178 -24.36 -0.91 3.96
N ASP A 179 -23.68 -0.27 3.01
CA ASP A 179 -23.72 -0.65 1.61
C ASP A 179 -23.27 -2.10 1.39
N ALA A 180 -22.28 -2.55 2.15
CA ALA A 180 -21.78 -3.90 2.05
C ALA A 180 -22.70 -4.94 2.69
N LEU A 181 -23.40 -4.60 3.78
CA LEU A 181 -24.46 -5.44 4.35
C LEU A 181 -25.61 -5.63 3.36
N ASP A 182 -26.04 -4.55 2.69
CA ASP A 182 -27.06 -4.61 1.64
C ASP A 182 -26.60 -5.51 0.47
N LEU A 183 -25.33 -5.39 0.05
CA LEU A 183 -24.75 -6.24 -1.00
C LEU A 183 -24.62 -7.72 -0.59
N MET A 184 -24.45 -8.00 0.71
CA MET A 184 -24.48 -9.36 1.24
C MET A 184 -25.91 -9.93 1.33
N GLY A 185 -26.92 -9.09 1.18
CA GLY A 185 -28.33 -9.44 1.22
C GLY A 185 -28.92 -9.41 2.64
N PHE A 186 -28.30 -8.68 3.56
CA PHE A 186 -28.87 -8.42 4.88
C PHE A 186 -29.76 -7.19 4.82
N GLN A 187 -30.90 -7.24 5.53
CA GLN A 187 -31.82 -6.12 5.68
C GLN A 187 -31.89 -5.78 7.17
N PHE A 188 -30.98 -4.93 7.63
CA PHE A 188 -30.95 -4.46 9.01
C PHE A 188 -31.40 -3.00 9.10
N SER A 189 -32.05 -2.64 10.22
CA SER A 189 -32.35 -1.24 10.49
C SER A 189 -31.08 -0.47 10.86
N GLU A 190 -31.10 0.84 10.70
CA GLU A 190 -29.93 1.69 11.01
C GLU A 190 -29.45 1.52 12.45
N MET A 191 -30.38 1.37 13.41
CA MET A 191 -30.05 1.10 14.81
C MET A 191 -29.31 -0.24 14.99
N LYS A 192 -29.73 -1.29 14.27
CA LYS A 192 -29.06 -2.60 14.30
C LYS A 192 -27.68 -2.55 13.66
N ILE A 193 -27.52 -1.79 12.59
CA ILE A 193 -26.23 -1.58 11.93
C ILE A 193 -25.28 -0.81 12.85
N LEU A 194 -25.76 0.26 13.50
CA LEU A 194 -25.00 1.02 14.49
C LEU A 194 -24.54 0.16 15.67
N ALA A 195 -25.45 -0.66 16.22
CA ALA A 195 -25.15 -1.58 17.31
C ALA A 195 -24.15 -2.69 16.91
N LEU A 196 -24.20 -3.15 15.67
CA LEU A 196 -23.25 -4.13 15.15
C LEU A 196 -21.86 -3.50 14.91
N PHE A 197 -21.83 -2.24 14.46
CA PHE A 197 -20.60 -1.50 14.17
C PHE A 197 -19.84 -1.07 15.43
N SER A 198 -20.53 -0.92 16.56
CA SER A 198 -19.91 -0.52 17.83
C SER A 198 -19.08 -1.61 18.52
N ARG A 199 -19.18 -2.85 18.05
CA ARG A 199 -18.56 -4.03 18.68
C ARG A 199 -17.16 -4.30 18.15
#